data_AF-A0A7W9YBC5-F1
#
_entry.id   AF-A0A7W9YBC5-F1
#
_cell.length_a   1.000
_cell.length_b   1.000
_cell.length_c   1.000
_cell.angle_alpha   90.00
_cell.angle_beta   90.00
_cell.angle_gamma   90.00
#
_symmetry.space_group_name_H-M   'P 1'
#
loop_
_entity.id
_entity.type
_entity.pdbx_description
1 polymer ?
#
loop_
_entity_poly.entity_id
_entity_poly.type
_entity_poly.pdbx_seq_one_letter_code
_entity_poly.pdbx_strand_id
1 'polypeptide(L)'
;MDKAKIYNRINDVVRMRTVLHPRDWKDESQLMMKRWFDYRFLSPVQATMTFAEHYIAGLRRYVSRNIDIALAEKVSVIKSGVPSTRAAWYTELWRARARTDEIFVPYDLLVDFSFDFASRRKRFWTMRPGQLHASERNREAWWSLFDERVEDVLPVRMKSVADIPHYRAENYLVLPAQDHFRELMMSEIRNEHRPLAHQIADSVFVKRHLTLEQGLALAPPDADLVELAKCAKTRADDRAWETRTVIKLDRADLLPSCFGIAETIDVNRAPCDVCPIVATCRTAAIEAINITVQATGSASPVLDADRKRISTNVANFRRKVSAAATTSSDH
;
A
#
# COMPACT_ATOMS: atom_id res chain seq x y z
N MET A 1 13.61 0.89 19.89
CA MET A 1 13.45 0.51 18.48
C MET A 1 14.50 -0.51 18.17
N ASP A 2 14.06 -1.66 17.71
CA ASP A 2 14.93 -2.71 17.23
C ASP A 2 15.76 -2.19 16.03
N LYS A 3 17.09 -2.18 16.19
CA LYS A 3 18.02 -1.68 15.18
C LYS A 3 18.00 -2.56 13.93
N ALA A 4 17.80 -3.87 14.05
CA ALA A 4 17.78 -4.78 12.92
C ALA A 4 16.57 -4.51 12.02
N LYS A 5 15.41 -4.21 12.61
CA LYS A 5 14.19 -3.85 11.86
C LYS A 5 14.33 -2.51 11.14
N ILE A 6 14.92 -1.50 11.78
CA ILE A 6 15.23 -0.23 11.12
C ILE A 6 16.19 -0.46 9.94
N TYR A 7 17.25 -1.23 10.16
CA TYR A 7 18.23 -1.55 9.11
C TYR A 7 17.56 -2.26 7.93
N ASN A 8 16.64 -3.19 8.18
CA ASN A 8 15.85 -3.83 7.13
C ASN A 8 15.01 -2.82 6.34
N ARG A 9 14.36 -1.86 7.00
CA ARG A 9 13.62 -0.79 6.32
C ARG A 9 14.53 0.09 5.44
N ILE A 10 15.73 0.43 5.93
CA ILE A 10 16.71 1.18 5.15
C ILE A 10 17.16 0.38 3.93
N ASN A 11 17.44 -0.92 4.09
CA ASN A 11 17.79 -1.80 2.98
C ASN A 11 16.68 -1.93 1.92
N ASP A 12 15.41 -1.94 2.33
CA ASP A 12 14.30 -1.92 1.38
C ASP A 12 14.29 -0.62 0.55
N VAL A 13 14.56 0.53 1.17
CA VAL A 13 14.70 1.80 0.45
C VAL A 13 15.89 1.77 -0.50
N VAL A 14 17.06 1.27 -0.05
CA VAL A 14 18.25 1.12 -0.90
C VAL A 14 17.94 0.24 -2.12
N ARG A 15 17.28 -0.91 -1.91
CA ARG A 15 16.87 -1.83 -2.99
C ARG A 15 15.93 -1.14 -3.98
N MET A 16 14.90 -0.46 -3.48
CA MET A 16 13.96 0.30 -4.29
C MET A 16 14.69 1.34 -5.16
N ARG A 17 15.56 2.17 -4.55
CA ARG A 17 16.34 3.21 -5.26
C ARG A 17 17.26 2.65 -6.34
N THR A 18 17.77 1.44 -6.12
CA THR A 18 18.70 0.77 -7.04
C THR A 18 18.01 0.23 -8.29
N VAL A 19 16.76 -0.23 -8.18
CA VAL A 19 16.09 -0.97 -9.26
C VAL A 19 14.92 -0.23 -9.92
N LEU A 20 14.44 0.85 -9.32
CA LEU A 20 13.33 1.65 -9.83
C LEU A 20 13.73 3.08 -10.15
N HIS A 21 13.05 3.67 -11.14
CA HIS A 21 13.23 5.07 -11.48
C HIS A 21 12.51 5.96 -10.46
N PRO A 22 13.06 7.12 -10.04
CA PRO A 22 12.44 8.01 -9.05
C PRO A 22 10.98 8.36 -9.31
N ARG A 23 10.63 8.59 -10.58
CA ARG A 23 9.24 8.80 -11.03
C ARG A 23 8.24 7.74 -10.56
N ASP A 24 8.68 6.52 -10.29
CA ASP A 24 7.79 5.40 -9.92
C ASP A 24 7.55 5.34 -8.40
N TRP A 25 8.37 5.99 -7.57
CA TRP A 25 8.28 5.93 -6.10
C TRP A 25 8.26 7.29 -5.39
N LYS A 26 8.42 8.41 -6.12
CA LYS A 26 8.38 9.78 -5.56
C LYS A 26 7.08 10.17 -4.85
N ASP A 27 5.99 9.43 -5.09
CA ASP A 27 4.66 9.72 -4.56
C ASP A 27 4.25 8.76 -3.42
N GLU A 28 5.16 7.89 -2.94
CA GLU A 28 4.86 6.89 -1.90
C GLU A 28 4.35 7.49 -0.58
N SER A 29 4.75 8.72 -0.20
CA SER A 29 4.18 9.38 0.99
C SER A 29 2.71 9.74 0.83
N GLN A 30 2.28 10.08 -0.39
CA GLN A 30 0.88 10.39 -0.68
C GLN A 30 0.03 9.11 -0.75
N LEU A 31 0.62 7.99 -1.20
CA LEU A 31 -0.04 6.68 -1.21
C LEU A 31 -0.27 6.12 0.20
N MET A 32 0.55 6.51 1.18
CA MET A 32 0.42 6.07 2.58
C MET A 32 -1.02 6.13 3.11
N MET A 33 -1.66 7.27 2.90
CA MET A 33 -2.99 7.53 3.46
C MET A 33 -4.11 6.89 2.62
N LYS A 34 -3.85 6.62 1.35
CA LYS A 34 -4.79 5.98 0.41
C LYS A 34 -4.69 4.47 0.42
N ARG A 35 -3.60 3.90 0.93
CA ARG A 35 -3.40 2.46 0.99
C ARG A 35 -4.34 1.79 2.00
N TRP A 36 -4.77 0.58 1.67
CA TRP A 36 -5.53 -0.28 2.58
C TRP A 36 -4.78 -0.54 3.88
N PHE A 37 -5.52 -0.67 4.98
CA PHE A 37 -4.99 -0.64 6.35
C PHE A 37 -3.87 -1.65 6.62
N ASP A 38 -4.00 -2.87 6.08
CA ASP A 38 -3.03 -3.97 6.27
C ASP A 38 -1.62 -3.62 5.77
N TYR A 39 -1.54 -2.71 4.81
CA TYR A 39 -0.31 -2.49 4.06
C TYR A 39 0.38 -1.16 4.41
N ARG A 40 -0.19 -0.35 5.32
CA ARG A 40 0.34 0.98 5.69
C ARG A 40 1.66 0.92 6.48
N PHE A 41 1.94 -0.19 7.15
CA PHE A 41 3.17 -0.39 7.94
C PHE A 41 4.21 -1.29 7.26
N LEU A 42 3.86 -1.88 6.11
CA LEU A 42 4.80 -2.59 5.24
C LEU A 42 5.70 -1.59 4.51
N SER A 43 6.96 -1.92 4.26
CA SER A 43 7.78 -1.13 3.32
C SER A 43 7.17 -1.16 1.91
N PRO A 44 7.46 -0.21 1.02
CA PRO A 44 6.89 -0.22 -0.33
C PRO A 44 7.36 -1.44 -1.13
N VAL A 45 8.56 -1.94 -0.81
CA VAL A 45 9.08 -3.21 -1.31
C VAL A 45 8.23 -4.37 -0.82
N GLN A 46 8.00 -4.49 0.49
CA GLN A 46 7.16 -5.52 1.08
C GLN A 46 5.74 -5.47 0.52
N ALA A 47 5.11 -4.28 0.48
CA ALA A 47 3.78 -4.07 -0.10
C ALA A 47 3.71 -4.51 -1.57
N THR A 48 4.75 -4.23 -2.35
CA THR A 48 4.82 -4.69 -3.76
C THR A 48 4.97 -6.20 -3.86
N MET A 49 5.71 -6.85 -2.97
CA MET A 49 5.81 -8.31 -2.94
C MET A 49 4.51 -8.97 -2.46
N THR A 50 3.83 -8.41 -1.46
CA THR A 50 2.49 -8.84 -1.05
C THR A 50 1.49 -8.71 -2.19
N PHE A 51 1.53 -7.62 -2.95
CA PHE A 51 0.71 -7.48 -4.17
C PHE A 51 1.04 -8.56 -5.21
N ALA A 52 2.32 -8.88 -5.40
CA ALA A 52 2.76 -9.94 -6.31
C ALA A 52 2.22 -11.32 -5.90
N GLU A 53 2.21 -11.63 -4.61
CA GLU A 53 1.64 -12.87 -4.07
C GLU A 53 0.14 -12.97 -4.37
N HIS A 54 -0.63 -11.90 -4.12
CA HIS A 54 -2.04 -11.87 -4.46
C HIS A 54 -2.29 -12.00 -5.96
N TYR A 55 -1.49 -11.31 -6.79
CA TYR A 55 -1.57 -11.43 -8.24
C TYR A 55 -1.30 -12.87 -8.72
N ILE A 56 -0.24 -13.52 -8.22
CA ILE A 56 0.07 -14.92 -8.58
C ILE A 56 -1.07 -15.82 -8.15
N ALA A 57 -1.59 -15.67 -6.93
CA ALA A 57 -2.70 -16.47 -6.44
C ALA A 57 -3.97 -16.31 -7.30
N GLY A 58 -4.32 -15.07 -7.67
CA GLY A 58 -5.44 -14.78 -8.56
C GLY A 58 -5.24 -15.33 -9.98
N LEU A 59 -4.03 -15.20 -10.53
CA LEU A 59 -3.68 -15.77 -11.83
C LEU A 59 -3.82 -17.29 -11.84
N ARG A 60 -3.36 -17.97 -10.80
CA ARG A 60 -3.51 -19.43 -10.66
C ARG A 60 -4.98 -19.83 -10.58
N ARG A 61 -5.80 -19.12 -9.78
CA ARG A 61 -7.25 -19.34 -9.72
C ARG A 61 -7.91 -19.16 -11.09
N TYR A 62 -7.54 -18.10 -11.82
CA TYR A 62 -8.06 -17.83 -13.15
C TYR A 62 -7.70 -18.94 -14.14
N VAL A 63 -6.43 -19.34 -14.20
CA VAL A 63 -5.94 -20.39 -15.11
C VAL A 63 -6.60 -21.72 -14.78
N SER A 64 -6.72 -22.06 -13.49
CA SER A 64 -7.36 -23.30 -13.04
C SER A 64 -8.83 -23.39 -13.45
N ARG A 65 -9.58 -22.28 -13.38
CA ARG A 65 -11.01 -22.25 -13.70
C ARG A 65 -11.32 -22.15 -15.19
N ASN A 66 -10.48 -21.45 -15.96
CA ASN A 66 -10.80 -21.07 -17.34
C ASN A 66 -9.92 -21.71 -18.41
N ILE A 67 -8.79 -22.31 -18.03
CA ILE A 67 -7.81 -22.85 -18.97
C ILE A 67 -7.50 -24.31 -18.63
N ASP A 68 -6.72 -24.55 -17.58
CA ASP A 68 -6.22 -25.88 -17.22
C ASP A 68 -5.72 -25.89 -15.76
N ILE A 69 -6.15 -26.90 -15.00
CA ILE A 69 -5.80 -27.07 -13.57
C ILE A 69 -4.31 -27.39 -13.38
N ALA A 70 -3.75 -28.31 -14.18
CA ALA A 70 -2.35 -28.71 -14.09
C ALA A 70 -1.41 -27.59 -14.54
N LEU A 71 -1.84 -26.75 -15.49
CA LEU A 71 -1.09 -25.56 -15.89
C LEU A 71 -1.03 -24.52 -14.76
N ALA A 72 -2.11 -24.36 -14.00
CA ALA A 72 -2.22 -23.35 -12.94
C ALA A 72 -1.09 -23.45 -11.91
N GLU A 73 -0.67 -24.66 -11.52
CA GLU A 73 0.42 -24.85 -10.56
C GLU A 73 1.78 -24.32 -11.08
N LYS A 74 2.00 -24.41 -12.40
CA LYS A 74 3.25 -24.06 -13.08
C LYS A 74 3.30 -22.61 -13.53
N VAL A 75 2.16 -21.91 -13.58
CA VAL A 75 2.12 -20.52 -14.04
C VAL A 75 2.75 -19.61 -12.98
N SER A 76 3.88 -18.99 -13.37
CA SER A 76 4.46 -17.85 -12.68
C SER A 76 4.99 -16.86 -13.71
N VAL A 77 4.35 -15.71 -13.82
CA VAL A 77 4.79 -14.61 -14.71
C VAL A 77 5.79 -13.68 -13.99
N ILE A 78 5.93 -13.86 -12.68
CA ILE A 78 6.75 -13.04 -11.79
C ILE A 78 7.85 -13.90 -11.20
N LYS A 79 9.07 -13.35 -11.13
CA LYS A 79 10.19 -14.00 -10.46
C LYS A 79 10.07 -13.79 -8.95
N SER A 80 10.55 -14.75 -8.16
CA SER A 80 10.57 -14.62 -6.70
C SER A 80 11.52 -13.52 -6.26
N GLY A 81 11.12 -12.81 -5.20
CA GLY A 81 11.93 -11.79 -4.55
C GLY A 81 12.07 -10.47 -5.33
N VAL A 82 12.85 -9.56 -4.76
CA VAL A 82 13.19 -8.27 -5.37
C VAL A 82 14.34 -8.49 -6.35
N PRO A 83 14.26 -8.00 -7.60
CA PRO A 83 15.36 -8.18 -8.54
C PRO A 83 16.61 -7.42 -8.07
N SER A 84 17.80 -7.90 -8.44
CA SER A 84 19.08 -7.21 -8.15
C SER A 84 19.37 -6.05 -9.10
N THR A 85 18.68 -6.02 -10.25
CA THR A 85 18.80 -4.99 -11.29
C THR A 85 17.42 -4.57 -11.76
N ARG A 86 17.33 -3.48 -12.52
CA ARG A 86 16.06 -3.01 -13.07
C ARG A 86 15.39 -4.10 -13.89
N ALA A 87 14.15 -4.44 -13.52
CA ALA A 87 13.33 -5.42 -14.23
C ALA A 87 11.96 -4.84 -14.61
N ALA A 88 11.55 -5.06 -15.86
CA ALA A 88 10.28 -4.55 -16.38
C ALA A 88 9.07 -5.11 -15.60
N TRP A 89 9.07 -6.41 -15.30
CA TRP A 89 8.01 -7.07 -14.54
C TRP A 89 7.84 -6.47 -13.14
N TYR A 90 8.95 -6.12 -12.48
CA TYR A 90 8.91 -5.52 -11.13
C TYR A 90 8.41 -4.08 -11.17
N THR A 91 8.84 -3.33 -12.18
CA THR A 91 8.32 -1.96 -12.41
C THR A 91 6.81 -1.98 -12.70
N GLU A 92 6.34 -2.96 -13.47
CA GLU A 92 4.92 -3.13 -13.77
C GLU A 92 4.10 -3.47 -12.52
N LEU A 93 4.61 -4.38 -11.67
CA LEU A 93 3.99 -4.68 -10.37
C LEU A 93 3.92 -3.48 -9.46
N TRP A 94 5.02 -2.74 -9.35
CA TRP A 94 5.10 -1.54 -8.52
C TRP A 94 4.02 -0.53 -8.90
N ARG A 95 3.88 -0.26 -10.20
CA ARG A 95 2.86 0.66 -10.73
C ARG A 95 1.44 0.13 -10.54
N ALA A 96 1.21 -1.16 -10.75
CA ALA A 96 -0.09 -1.77 -10.52
C ALA A 96 -0.50 -1.68 -9.04
N ARG A 97 0.43 -1.99 -8.13
CA ARG A 97 0.24 -1.84 -6.69
C ARG A 97 -0.02 -0.38 -6.31
N ALA A 98 0.76 0.58 -6.82
CA ALA A 98 0.54 2.01 -6.57
C ALA A 98 -0.85 2.48 -7.01
N ARG A 99 -1.32 2.08 -8.20
CA ARG A 99 -2.69 2.36 -8.66
C ARG A 99 -3.78 1.68 -7.82
N THR A 100 -3.45 0.56 -7.18
CA THR A 100 -4.36 -0.14 -6.25
C THR A 100 -4.43 0.59 -4.92
N ASP A 101 -3.28 1.07 -4.43
CA ASP A 101 -3.24 1.93 -3.24
C ASP A 101 -4.07 3.20 -3.45
N GLU A 102 -4.10 3.78 -4.65
CA GLU A 102 -4.88 5.00 -4.92
C GLU A 102 -6.39 4.85 -4.73
N ILE A 103 -6.91 3.63 -4.86
CA ILE A 103 -8.35 3.34 -4.83
C ILE A 103 -8.80 2.68 -3.51
N PHE A 104 -7.89 2.56 -2.53
CA PHE A 104 -8.18 2.11 -1.16
C PHE A 104 -8.90 0.76 -1.04
N VAL A 105 -8.36 -0.28 -1.69
CA VAL A 105 -8.91 -1.65 -1.60
C VAL A 105 -7.85 -2.69 -1.20
N PRO A 106 -8.26 -3.82 -0.61
CA PRO A 106 -7.41 -5.01 -0.47
C PRO A 106 -6.89 -5.50 -1.83
N TYR A 107 -5.66 -5.99 -1.86
CA TYR A 107 -5.03 -6.43 -3.12
C TYR A 107 -5.71 -7.66 -3.73
N ASP A 108 -6.14 -8.62 -2.90
CA ASP A 108 -6.88 -9.80 -3.35
C ASP A 108 -8.20 -9.42 -4.02
N LEU A 109 -8.94 -8.46 -3.45
CA LEU A 109 -10.20 -7.98 -3.99
C LEU A 109 -10.04 -7.44 -5.40
N LEU A 110 -9.07 -6.53 -5.63
CA LEU A 110 -8.81 -6.00 -6.97
C LEU A 110 -8.42 -7.11 -7.94
N VAL A 111 -7.48 -7.97 -7.53
CA VAL A 111 -6.94 -9.01 -8.40
C VAL A 111 -8.03 -9.99 -8.83
N ASP A 112 -8.82 -10.49 -7.87
CA ASP A 112 -9.89 -11.45 -8.14
C ASP A 112 -10.97 -10.85 -9.02
N PHE A 113 -11.38 -9.61 -8.72
CA PHE A 113 -12.32 -8.89 -9.57
C PHE A 113 -11.80 -8.74 -11.00
N SER A 114 -10.54 -8.33 -11.16
CA SER A 114 -9.96 -8.04 -12.47
C SER A 114 -9.92 -9.29 -13.35
N PHE A 115 -9.54 -10.44 -12.78
CA PHE A 115 -9.55 -11.72 -13.48
C PHE A 115 -10.97 -12.23 -13.78
N ASP A 116 -11.93 -12.06 -12.87
CA ASP A 116 -13.34 -12.37 -13.13
C ASP A 116 -13.90 -11.52 -14.28
N PHE A 117 -13.70 -10.20 -14.21
CA PHE A 117 -14.11 -9.26 -15.25
C PHE A 117 -13.52 -9.64 -16.61
N ALA A 118 -12.24 -10.03 -16.65
CA ALA A 118 -11.58 -10.43 -17.88
C ALA A 118 -12.04 -11.79 -18.42
N SER A 119 -12.46 -12.72 -17.55
CA SER A 119 -12.95 -14.05 -17.95
C SER A 119 -14.22 -13.99 -18.82
N ARG A 120 -15.02 -12.92 -18.68
CA ARG A 120 -16.24 -12.69 -19.47
C ARG A 120 -15.98 -12.41 -20.96
N ARG A 121 -14.71 -12.31 -21.37
CA ARG A 121 -14.30 -12.07 -22.75
C ARG A 121 -13.27 -13.11 -23.18
N LYS A 122 -13.35 -13.55 -24.44
CA LYS A 122 -12.30 -14.40 -25.02
C LYS A 122 -10.99 -13.60 -25.11
N ARG A 123 -9.98 -14.03 -24.35
CA ARG A 123 -8.63 -13.47 -24.37
C ARG A 123 -7.63 -14.53 -24.75
N PHE A 124 -6.69 -14.16 -25.62
CA PHE A 124 -5.59 -15.05 -25.99
C PHE A 124 -4.50 -15.12 -24.91
N TRP A 125 -4.32 -14.04 -24.13
CA TRP A 125 -3.32 -13.95 -23.06
C TRP A 125 -3.95 -13.56 -21.73
N THR A 126 -3.38 -14.07 -20.63
CA THR A 126 -3.73 -13.66 -19.28
C THR A 126 -3.36 -12.20 -19.02
N MET A 127 -4.07 -11.55 -18.09
CA MET A 127 -3.82 -10.16 -17.74
C MET A 127 -2.44 -10.01 -17.08
N ARG A 128 -1.65 -9.05 -17.54
CA ARG A 128 -0.46 -8.59 -16.84
C ARG A 128 -0.83 -7.67 -15.67
N PRO A 129 0.04 -7.45 -14.67
CA PRO A 129 -0.27 -6.59 -13.53
C PRO A 129 -0.72 -5.18 -13.92
N GLY A 130 -0.10 -4.58 -14.94
CA GLY A 130 -0.47 -3.24 -15.42
C GLY A 130 -1.84 -3.16 -16.10
N GLN A 131 -2.48 -4.30 -16.35
CA GLN A 131 -3.77 -4.41 -17.03
C GLN A 131 -4.95 -4.67 -16.09
N LEU A 132 -4.72 -4.84 -14.77
CA LEU A 132 -5.76 -5.16 -13.79
C LEU A 132 -6.84 -4.06 -13.69
N HIS A 133 -6.41 -2.80 -13.74
CA HIS A 133 -7.31 -1.65 -13.65
C HIS A 133 -8.04 -1.37 -14.97
N ALA A 134 -9.09 -0.55 -14.86
CA ALA A 134 -9.78 0.04 -15.99
C ALA A 134 -8.83 0.62 -17.06
N SER A 135 -9.10 0.25 -18.31
CA SER A 135 -8.56 0.93 -19.50
C SER A 135 -9.55 2.00 -19.96
N GLU A 136 -9.12 2.90 -20.83
CA GLU A 136 -9.99 3.94 -21.39
C GLU A 136 -11.23 3.37 -22.08
N ARG A 137 -11.10 2.23 -22.78
CA ARG A 137 -12.20 1.61 -23.54
C ARG A 137 -13.25 0.91 -22.69
N ASN A 138 -12.92 0.51 -21.46
CA ASN A 138 -13.83 -0.23 -20.58
C ASN A 138 -14.04 0.44 -19.23
N ARG A 139 -13.69 1.74 -19.12
CA ARG A 139 -13.68 2.47 -17.86
C ARG A 139 -15.02 2.42 -17.15
N GLU A 140 -16.09 2.78 -17.85
CA GLU A 140 -17.45 2.83 -17.29
C GLU A 140 -17.92 1.47 -16.80
N ALA A 141 -17.87 0.44 -17.67
CA ALA A 141 -18.28 -0.91 -17.30
C ALA A 141 -17.42 -1.53 -16.20
N TRP A 142 -16.12 -1.22 -16.15
CA TRP A 142 -15.22 -1.73 -15.11
C TRP A 142 -15.57 -1.11 -13.76
N TRP A 143 -15.73 0.21 -13.69
CA TRP A 143 -16.08 0.89 -12.43
C TRP A 143 -17.47 0.52 -11.93
N SER A 144 -18.48 0.49 -12.80
CA SER A 144 -19.84 0.11 -12.39
C SER A 144 -19.90 -1.27 -11.72
N LEU A 145 -19.21 -2.27 -12.28
CA LEU A 145 -19.16 -3.61 -11.67
C LEU A 145 -18.21 -3.70 -10.47
N PHE A 146 -17.16 -2.86 -10.47
CA PHE A 146 -16.19 -2.85 -9.36
C PHE A 146 -16.80 -2.23 -8.12
N ASP A 147 -17.52 -1.12 -8.25
CA ASP A 147 -18.14 -0.41 -7.14
C ASP A 147 -19.19 -1.30 -6.45
N GLU A 148 -20.05 -1.97 -7.21
CA GLU A 148 -20.98 -2.98 -6.69
C GLU A 148 -20.24 -4.07 -5.89
N ARG A 149 -19.15 -4.60 -6.44
CA ARG A 149 -18.34 -5.64 -5.78
C ARG A 149 -17.65 -5.12 -4.50
N VAL A 150 -17.23 -3.87 -4.50
CA VAL A 150 -16.55 -3.21 -3.39
C VAL A 150 -17.54 -2.94 -2.26
N GLU A 151 -18.73 -2.44 -2.56
CA GLU A 151 -19.82 -2.20 -1.59
C GLU A 151 -20.20 -3.48 -0.84
N ASP A 152 -20.26 -4.63 -1.53
CA ASP A 152 -20.57 -5.91 -0.91
C ASP A 152 -19.46 -6.42 0.03
N VAL A 153 -18.20 -6.26 -0.36
CA VAL A 153 -17.08 -6.98 0.26
C VAL A 153 -16.34 -6.13 1.30
N LEU A 154 -16.20 -4.82 1.09
CA LEU A 154 -15.44 -3.97 2.01
C LEU A 154 -16.00 -3.93 3.44
N PRO A 155 -17.33 -3.87 3.69
CA PRO A 155 -17.85 -3.88 5.05
C PRO A 155 -17.46 -5.14 5.82
N VAL A 156 -17.43 -6.29 5.14
CA VAL A 156 -17.00 -7.56 5.73
C VAL A 156 -15.51 -7.52 6.06
N ARG A 157 -14.68 -6.98 5.15
CA ARG A 157 -13.23 -6.83 5.38
C ARG A 157 -12.90 -5.82 6.46
N MET A 158 -13.70 -4.77 6.62
CA MET A 158 -13.52 -3.79 7.68
C MET A 158 -13.65 -4.42 9.07
N LYS A 159 -14.48 -5.46 9.21
CA LYS A 159 -14.62 -6.20 10.47
C LYS A 159 -13.32 -6.89 10.89
N SER A 160 -12.51 -7.38 9.95
CA SER A 160 -11.23 -8.04 10.22
C SER A 160 -10.07 -7.07 10.47
N VAL A 161 -10.21 -5.79 10.17
CA VAL A 161 -9.18 -4.77 10.49
C VAL A 161 -8.91 -4.68 12.00
N ALA A 162 -9.85 -5.17 12.82
CA ALA A 162 -9.70 -5.48 14.25
C ALA A 162 -8.45 -6.28 14.63
N ASP A 163 -7.95 -7.09 13.70
CA ASP A 163 -6.87 -8.03 13.98
C ASP A 163 -5.49 -7.39 13.81
N ILE A 164 -5.42 -6.16 13.29
CA ILE A 164 -4.16 -5.45 13.05
C ILE A 164 -3.68 -4.77 14.34
N PRO A 165 -2.56 -5.21 14.96
CA PRO A 165 -2.10 -4.62 16.22
C PRO A 165 -1.64 -3.17 16.10
N HIS A 166 -1.23 -2.73 14.91
CA HIS A 166 -0.71 -1.38 14.64
C HIS A 166 -1.70 -0.26 14.94
N TYR A 167 -3.01 -0.53 14.91
CA TYR A 167 -4.05 0.47 15.16
C TYR A 167 -4.63 0.42 16.58
N ARG A 168 -4.15 -0.50 17.41
CA ARG A 168 -4.63 -0.66 18.79
C ARG A 168 -4.02 0.38 19.72
N ALA A 169 -4.75 0.72 20.77
CA ALA A 169 -4.42 1.74 21.75
C ALA A 169 -3.05 1.48 22.41
N GLU A 170 -2.71 0.21 22.67
CA GLU A 170 -1.40 -0.17 23.22
C GLU A 170 -0.20 0.18 22.32
N ASN A 171 -0.42 0.39 21.01
CA ASN A 171 0.61 0.69 20.01
C ASN A 171 0.44 2.09 19.38
N TYR A 172 -0.42 2.94 19.95
CA TYR A 172 -0.72 4.25 19.40
C TYR A 172 0.45 5.21 19.60
N LEU A 173 0.95 5.78 18.50
CA LEU A 173 2.07 6.72 18.47
C LEU A 173 1.68 8.05 17.83
N VAL A 174 0.38 8.33 17.65
CA VAL A 174 -0.12 9.54 16.97
C VAL A 174 0.45 9.63 15.53
N LEU A 175 0.53 8.48 14.86
CA LEU A 175 0.95 8.45 13.46
C LEU A 175 -0.24 8.88 12.59
N PRO A 176 -0.03 9.63 11.50
CA PRO A 176 -1.10 10.06 10.60
C PRO A 176 -2.01 8.90 10.15
N ALA A 177 -1.40 7.75 9.83
CA ALA A 177 -2.14 6.55 9.44
C ALA A 177 -3.05 6.00 10.54
N GLN A 178 -2.65 6.12 11.82
CA GLN A 178 -3.43 5.69 12.98
C GLN A 178 -4.57 6.67 13.26
N ASP A 179 -4.32 7.97 13.17
CA ASP A 179 -5.35 9.00 13.36
C ASP A 179 -6.43 8.89 12.30
N HIS A 180 -6.04 8.79 11.02
CA HIS A 180 -6.98 8.56 9.93
C HIS A 180 -7.80 7.28 10.12
N PHE A 181 -7.19 6.20 10.62
CA PHE A 181 -7.94 4.99 10.93
C PHE A 181 -8.98 5.22 12.04
N ARG A 182 -8.60 5.92 13.11
CA ARG A 182 -9.51 6.25 14.22
C ARG A 182 -10.65 7.16 13.77
N GLU A 183 -10.37 8.15 12.93
CA GLU A 183 -11.37 9.00 12.31
C GLU A 183 -12.38 8.20 11.50
N LEU A 184 -11.91 7.25 10.67
CA LEU A 184 -12.80 6.36 9.93
C LEU A 184 -13.65 5.51 10.90
N MET A 185 -13.04 4.90 11.92
CA MET A 185 -13.79 4.10 12.91
C MET A 185 -14.85 4.93 13.64
N MET A 186 -14.55 6.16 14.01
CA MET A 186 -15.52 7.06 14.65
C MET A 186 -16.64 7.47 13.67
N SER A 187 -16.31 7.69 12.40
CA SER A 187 -17.30 7.95 11.34
C SER A 187 -18.24 6.76 11.15
N GLU A 188 -17.71 5.55 11.08
CA GLU A 188 -18.51 4.32 11.00
C GLU A 188 -19.46 4.21 12.21
N ILE A 189 -18.96 4.48 13.43
CA ILE A 189 -19.78 4.41 14.63
C ILE A 189 -20.98 5.38 14.60
N ARG A 190 -20.77 6.58 14.04
CA ARG A 190 -21.82 7.59 13.89
C ARG A 190 -22.90 7.20 12.89
N ASN A 191 -22.52 6.49 11.83
CA ASN A 191 -23.43 6.11 10.75
C ASN A 191 -24.07 4.73 10.96
N GLU A 192 -23.54 3.93 11.88
CA GLU A 192 -24.06 2.60 12.17
C GLU A 192 -25.26 2.63 13.12
N HIS A 193 -26.30 1.87 12.78
CA HIS A 193 -27.57 1.84 13.52
C HIS A 193 -27.52 0.98 14.80
N ARG A 194 -26.35 0.45 15.18
CA ARG A 194 -26.20 -0.39 16.38
C ARG A 194 -26.26 0.48 17.65
N PRO A 195 -26.74 -0.05 18.79
CA PRO A 195 -26.72 0.71 20.05
C PRO A 195 -25.30 1.16 20.42
N LEU A 196 -25.12 2.45 20.75
CA LEU A 196 -23.79 3.03 20.99
C LEU A 196 -22.97 2.26 22.04
N ALA A 197 -23.60 1.77 23.11
CA ALA A 197 -22.94 0.94 24.11
C ALA A 197 -22.30 -0.34 23.52
N HIS A 198 -22.92 -0.96 22.50
CA HIS A 198 -22.35 -2.13 21.80
C HIS A 198 -21.15 -1.71 20.96
N GLN A 199 -21.24 -0.56 20.31
CA GLN A 199 -20.17 -0.04 19.47
C GLN A 199 -18.94 0.38 20.29
N ILE A 200 -19.16 0.97 21.48
CA ILE A 200 -18.11 1.27 22.46
C ILE A 200 -17.52 -0.04 23.01
N ALA A 201 -18.35 -1.02 23.37
CA ALA A 201 -17.87 -2.35 23.79
C ALA A 201 -16.89 -2.96 22.76
N ASP A 202 -17.27 -2.95 21.49
CA ASP A 202 -16.43 -3.45 20.39
C ASP A 202 -15.15 -2.64 20.20
N SER A 203 -15.27 -1.34 20.01
CA SER A 203 -14.16 -0.50 19.55
C SER A 203 -13.16 -0.14 20.66
N VAL A 204 -13.62 -0.05 21.91
CA VAL A 204 -12.79 0.36 23.06
C VAL A 204 -12.27 -0.85 23.83
N PHE A 205 -13.12 -1.81 24.17
CA PHE A 205 -12.74 -2.89 25.09
C PHE A 205 -12.30 -4.16 24.35
N VAL A 206 -13.06 -4.61 23.35
CA VAL A 206 -12.75 -5.85 22.62
C VAL A 206 -11.58 -5.65 21.64
N LYS A 207 -11.68 -4.65 20.76
CA LYS A 207 -10.70 -4.38 19.69
C LYS A 207 -9.61 -3.38 20.10
N ARG A 208 -9.91 -2.52 21.09
CA ARG A 208 -9.00 -1.48 21.61
C ARG A 208 -8.48 -0.53 20.53
N HIS A 209 -9.29 -0.17 19.54
CA HIS A 209 -8.91 0.81 18.52
C HIS A 209 -9.04 2.24 19.03
N LEU A 210 -10.06 2.48 19.86
CA LEU A 210 -10.39 3.76 20.46
C LEU A 210 -10.14 3.74 21.96
N THR A 211 -9.90 4.91 22.53
CA THR A 211 -9.96 5.11 23.99
C THR A 211 -11.41 5.23 24.45
N LEU A 212 -11.64 5.04 25.76
CA LEU A 212 -12.98 5.24 26.33
C LEU A 212 -13.46 6.68 26.15
N GLU A 213 -12.56 7.66 26.31
CA GLU A 213 -12.85 9.07 26.06
C GLU A 213 -13.35 9.31 24.63
N GLN A 214 -12.64 8.77 23.63
CA GLN A 214 -13.05 8.89 22.23
C GLN A 214 -14.40 8.21 21.96
N GLY A 215 -14.65 7.04 22.56
CA GLY A 215 -15.93 6.35 22.42
C GLY A 215 -17.09 7.13 23.04
N LEU A 216 -16.91 7.70 24.22
CA LEU A 216 -17.92 8.49 24.93
C LEU A 216 -18.17 9.84 24.26
N ALA A 217 -17.17 10.43 23.62
CA ALA A 217 -17.32 11.68 22.85
C ALA A 217 -18.27 11.55 21.64
N LEU A 218 -18.67 10.32 21.27
CA LEU A 218 -19.67 10.07 20.23
C LEU A 218 -21.11 10.05 20.77
N ALA A 219 -21.29 10.13 22.07
CA ALA A 219 -22.62 10.14 22.68
C ALA A 219 -23.35 11.47 22.43
N PRO A 220 -24.70 11.45 22.36
CA PRO A 220 -25.50 12.66 22.37
C PRO A 220 -25.19 13.55 23.59
N PRO A 221 -25.34 14.89 23.49
CA PRO A 221 -24.99 15.81 24.57
C PRO A 221 -25.72 15.59 25.90
N ASP A 222 -26.91 14.98 25.85
CA ASP A 222 -27.80 14.69 26.99
C ASP A 222 -27.62 13.26 27.55
N ALA A 223 -26.70 12.47 26.98
CA ALA A 223 -26.48 11.10 27.42
C ALA A 223 -25.80 11.04 28.80
N ASP A 224 -26.28 10.12 29.64
CA ASP A 224 -25.56 9.73 30.87
C ASP A 224 -24.30 8.93 30.49
N LEU A 225 -23.16 9.63 30.43
CA LEU A 225 -21.87 9.04 30.05
C LEU A 225 -21.40 7.96 31.04
N VAL A 226 -21.79 8.07 32.32
CA VAL A 226 -21.38 7.11 33.36
C VAL A 226 -22.12 5.80 33.15
N GLU A 227 -23.45 5.87 32.97
CA GLU A 227 -24.25 4.67 32.70
C GLU A 227 -23.91 4.08 31.33
N LEU A 228 -23.64 4.89 30.31
CA LEU A 228 -23.19 4.42 29.01
C LEU A 228 -21.87 3.66 29.10
N ALA A 229 -20.87 4.19 29.81
CA ALA A 229 -19.59 3.53 30.02
C ALA A 229 -19.75 2.20 30.76
N LYS A 230 -20.59 2.16 31.81
CA LYS A 230 -20.91 0.95 32.56
C LYS A 230 -21.59 -0.10 31.68
N CYS A 231 -22.62 0.30 30.94
CA CYS A 231 -23.33 -0.54 29.99
C CYS A 231 -22.42 -1.11 28.89
N ALA A 232 -21.46 -0.33 28.39
CA ALA A 232 -20.49 -0.79 27.41
C ALA A 232 -19.50 -1.80 28.03
N LYS A 233 -19.04 -1.54 29.26
CA LYS A 233 -18.12 -2.42 29.99
C LYS A 233 -18.76 -3.77 30.30
N THR A 234 -19.97 -3.79 30.86
CA THR A 234 -20.69 -5.04 31.15
C THR A 234 -20.84 -5.90 29.89
N ARG A 235 -21.20 -5.29 28.75
CA ARG A 235 -21.30 -6.02 27.48
C ARG A 235 -19.96 -6.56 26.97
N ALA A 236 -18.87 -5.83 27.23
CA ALA A 236 -17.54 -6.31 26.89
C ALA A 236 -17.14 -7.48 27.80
N ASP A 237 -17.48 -7.43 29.09
CA ASP A 237 -17.24 -8.51 30.04
C ASP A 237 -18.04 -9.77 29.68
N ASP A 238 -19.29 -9.64 29.23
CA ASP A 238 -20.11 -10.75 28.70
C ASP A 238 -19.48 -11.40 27.45
N ARG A 239 -18.64 -10.65 26.73
CA ARG A 239 -17.92 -11.06 25.52
C ARG A 239 -16.42 -11.18 25.76
N ALA A 240 -15.99 -11.43 27.01
CA ALA A 240 -14.58 -11.49 27.36
C ALA A 240 -13.78 -12.47 26.48
N TRP A 241 -14.40 -13.57 26.03
CA TRP A 241 -13.80 -14.57 25.14
C TRP A 241 -13.46 -14.05 23.74
N GLU A 242 -14.07 -12.95 23.29
CA GLU A 242 -13.75 -12.30 22.01
C GLU A 242 -12.58 -11.30 22.12
N THR A 243 -12.19 -10.95 23.35
CA THR A 243 -11.16 -9.93 23.62
C THR A 243 -9.85 -10.34 22.96
N ARG A 244 -9.31 -9.45 22.13
CA ARG A 244 -8.05 -9.73 21.42
C ARG A 244 -6.89 -9.75 22.40
N THR A 245 -5.96 -10.71 22.25
CA THR A 245 -4.71 -10.71 23.02
C THR A 245 -3.98 -9.38 22.84
N VAL A 246 -3.41 -8.85 23.93
CA VAL A 246 -2.58 -7.64 23.89
C VAL A 246 -1.27 -7.99 23.17
N ILE A 247 -1.00 -7.31 22.06
CA ILE A 247 0.22 -7.49 21.28
C ILE A 247 0.93 -6.15 21.25
N LYS A 248 2.00 -6.02 22.05
CA LYS A 248 2.83 -4.82 22.07
C LYS A 248 3.91 -4.94 20.98
N LEU A 249 3.87 -4.02 20.03
CA LEU A 249 4.82 -3.97 18.91
C LEU A 249 6.09 -3.21 19.30
N ASP A 250 7.21 -3.51 18.64
CA ASP A 250 8.37 -2.62 18.70
C ASP A 250 8.07 -1.37 17.88
N ARG A 251 8.64 -0.23 18.28
CA ARG A 251 8.47 1.04 17.56
C ARG A 251 8.95 0.97 16.10
N ALA A 252 9.85 0.05 15.75
CA ALA A 252 10.27 -0.20 14.37
C ALA A 252 9.22 -0.94 13.53
N ASP A 253 8.28 -1.68 14.15
CA ASP A 253 7.14 -2.30 13.44
C ASP A 253 6.09 -1.24 13.06
N LEU A 254 6.06 -0.12 13.79
CA LEU A 254 5.14 1.00 13.56
C LEU A 254 5.66 2.01 12.52
N LEU A 255 6.74 1.67 11.80
CA LEU A 255 7.24 2.53 10.74
C LEU A 255 6.24 2.57 9.58
N PRO A 256 5.79 3.76 9.14
CA PRO A 256 4.90 3.88 7.98
C PRO A 256 5.64 3.42 6.73
N SER A 257 4.92 2.95 5.73
CA SER A 257 5.51 2.54 4.44
C SER A 257 6.44 3.58 3.83
N CYS A 258 6.08 4.87 3.85
CA CYS A 258 6.91 5.94 3.29
C CYS A 258 8.20 6.25 4.08
N PHE A 259 8.45 5.56 5.19
CA PHE A 259 9.63 5.79 6.03
C PHE A 259 10.94 5.67 5.25
N GLY A 260 11.80 6.67 5.36
CA GLY A 260 13.14 6.70 4.78
C GLY A 260 13.20 7.09 3.30
N ILE A 261 12.10 7.48 2.66
CA ILE A 261 12.10 7.86 1.23
C ILE A 261 12.26 9.38 1.10
N ALA A 262 13.51 9.83 0.95
CA ALA A 262 13.88 11.26 1.01
C ALA A 262 13.00 12.18 0.16
N GLU A 263 12.75 11.79 -1.10
CA GLU A 263 12.04 12.58 -2.10
C GLU A 263 10.55 12.77 -1.78
N THR A 264 10.03 12.00 -0.82
CA THR A 264 8.63 12.04 -0.41
C THR A 264 8.41 12.83 0.89
N ILE A 265 9.49 13.25 1.56
CA ILE A 265 9.46 13.95 2.85
C ILE A 265 9.24 15.45 2.61
N ASP A 266 8.07 15.94 3.00
CA ASP A 266 7.75 17.37 2.97
C ASP A 266 7.18 17.81 4.32
N VAL A 267 7.97 18.48 5.15
CA VAL A 267 7.53 18.91 6.49
C VAL A 267 6.46 20.00 6.48
N ASN A 268 6.17 20.57 5.31
CA ASN A 268 5.14 21.59 5.17
C ASN A 268 3.83 21.01 4.63
N ARG A 269 3.75 19.68 4.45
CA ARG A 269 2.60 19.02 3.84
C ARG A 269 2.28 17.69 4.50
N ALA A 270 0.99 17.43 4.66
CA ALA A 270 0.48 16.13 5.07
C ALA A 270 0.98 14.98 4.15
N PRO A 271 1.34 13.82 4.72
CA PRO A 271 1.23 13.47 6.14
C PRO A 271 2.46 13.82 7.00
N CYS A 272 3.48 14.49 6.44
CA CYS A 272 4.78 14.66 7.08
C CYS A 272 4.85 15.82 8.09
N ASP A 273 4.02 16.85 7.93
CA ASP A 273 3.87 17.99 8.84
C ASP A 273 3.44 17.59 10.26
N VAL A 274 2.57 16.58 10.39
CA VAL A 274 2.06 16.08 11.67
C VAL A 274 2.69 14.75 12.10
N CYS A 275 3.69 14.25 11.37
CA CYS A 275 4.28 12.93 11.65
C CYS A 275 5.35 12.98 12.76
N PRO A 276 5.15 12.31 13.90
CA PRO A 276 6.04 12.41 15.07
C PRO A 276 7.42 11.77 14.86
N ILE A 277 7.62 11.01 13.78
CA ILE A 277 8.88 10.33 13.47
C ILE A 277 9.63 10.96 12.28
N VAL A 278 9.22 12.14 11.82
CA VAL A 278 9.80 12.77 10.62
C VAL A 278 11.32 13.03 10.75
N ALA A 279 11.81 13.35 11.95
CA ALA A 279 13.24 13.51 12.20
C ALA A 279 14.01 12.20 11.96
N THR A 280 13.54 11.09 12.54
CA THR A 280 14.12 9.75 12.32
C THR A 280 14.01 9.32 10.86
N CYS A 281 12.90 9.66 10.20
CA CYS A 281 12.66 9.39 8.78
C CYS A 281 13.72 10.08 7.90
N ARG A 282 14.06 11.34 8.18
CA ARG A 282 15.10 12.09 7.47
C ARG A 282 16.48 11.46 7.64
N THR A 283 16.84 11.08 8.86
CA THR A 283 18.13 10.41 9.13
C THR A 283 18.24 9.10 8.35
N ALA A 284 17.21 8.25 8.41
CA ALA A 284 17.17 7.00 7.67
C ALA A 284 17.23 7.22 6.15
N ALA A 285 16.62 8.30 5.66
CA ALA A 285 16.64 8.64 4.24
C ALA A 285 18.04 9.06 3.75
N ILE A 286 18.75 9.87 4.54
CA ILE A 286 20.16 10.23 4.26
C ILE A 286 21.03 8.98 4.25
N GLU A 287 20.85 8.10 5.23
CA GLU A 287 21.59 6.84 5.31
C GLU A 287 21.34 5.95 4.09
N ALA A 288 20.07 5.78 3.68
CA ALA A 288 19.72 5.02 2.48
C ALA A 288 20.34 5.60 1.20
N ILE A 289 20.37 6.94 1.06
CA ILE A 289 21.06 7.62 -0.04
C ILE A 289 22.55 7.29 -0.03
N ASN A 290 23.21 7.46 1.12
CA ASN A 290 24.65 7.24 1.26
C ASN A 290 25.03 5.79 0.92
N ILE A 291 24.26 4.81 1.42
CA ILE A 291 24.48 3.40 1.11
C ILE A 291 24.31 3.14 -0.40
N THR A 292 23.30 3.74 -1.03
CA THR A 292 23.06 3.59 -2.47
C THR A 292 24.23 4.20 -3.28
N VAL A 293 24.68 5.40 -2.93
CA VAL A 293 25.84 6.07 -3.55
C VAL A 293 27.10 5.21 -3.39
N GLN A 294 27.37 4.69 -2.20
CA GLN A 294 28.53 3.85 -1.93
C GLN A 294 28.50 2.55 -2.75
N ALA A 295 27.33 1.93 -2.90
CA ALA A 295 27.18 0.66 -3.61
C ALA A 295 27.19 0.80 -5.14
N THR A 296 26.76 1.94 -5.68
CA THR A 296 26.44 2.07 -7.12
C THR A 296 27.09 3.27 -7.81
N GLY A 297 27.73 4.16 -7.05
CA GLY A 297 28.29 5.43 -7.53
C GLY A 297 27.26 6.54 -7.75
N SER A 298 25.96 6.31 -7.49
CA SER A 298 24.90 7.30 -7.70
C SER A 298 23.78 7.18 -6.65
N ALA A 299 23.13 8.29 -6.33
CA ALA A 299 21.93 8.31 -5.49
C ALA A 299 20.68 7.76 -6.21
N SER A 300 20.73 7.67 -7.54
CA SER A 300 19.69 7.07 -8.38
C SER A 300 20.27 6.42 -9.66
N PRO A 301 20.78 5.18 -9.57
CA PRO A 301 21.44 4.50 -10.68
C PRO A 301 20.57 4.36 -11.92
N VAL A 302 19.27 4.12 -11.73
CA VAL A 302 18.31 3.94 -12.82
C VAL A 302 18.11 5.24 -13.60
N LEU A 303 18.02 6.39 -12.90
CA LEU A 303 17.87 7.69 -13.54
C LEU A 303 19.12 8.05 -14.34
N ASP A 304 20.31 7.82 -13.78
CA ASP A 304 21.57 8.16 -14.45
C ASP A 304 21.82 7.25 -15.67
N ALA A 305 21.50 5.96 -15.56
CA ALA A 305 21.52 5.05 -16.70
C ALA A 305 20.56 5.49 -17.81
N ASP A 306 19.36 5.97 -17.45
CA ASP A 306 18.38 6.47 -18.42
C ASP A 306 18.85 7.77 -19.10
N ARG A 307 19.37 8.73 -18.32
CA ARG A 307 19.97 9.96 -18.84
C ARG A 307 21.12 9.67 -19.81
N LYS A 308 22.02 8.74 -19.46
CA LYS A 308 23.13 8.31 -20.32
C LYS A 308 22.61 7.69 -21.61
N ARG A 309 21.59 6.83 -21.54
CA ARG A 309 20.94 6.22 -22.70
C ARG A 309 20.33 7.28 -23.62
N ILE A 310 19.56 8.22 -23.07
CA ILE A 310 18.94 9.32 -23.82
C ILE A 310 20.01 10.17 -24.51
N SER A 311 21.07 10.55 -23.80
CA SER A 311 22.20 11.30 -24.35
C SER A 311 22.85 10.57 -25.54
N THR A 312 23.15 9.28 -25.40
CA THR A 312 23.69 8.45 -26.49
C THR A 312 22.74 8.38 -27.69
N ASN A 313 21.44 8.22 -27.47
CA ASN A 313 20.44 8.19 -28.54
C ASN A 313 20.38 9.52 -29.29
N VAL A 314 20.41 10.64 -28.59
CA VAL A 314 20.44 11.98 -29.19
C VAL A 314 21.72 12.20 -30.00
N ALA A 315 22.88 11.82 -29.46
CA ALA A 315 24.15 11.90 -30.17
C ALA A 315 24.17 11.02 -31.44
N ASN A 316 23.61 9.82 -31.37
CA ASN A 316 23.47 8.92 -32.53
C ASN A 316 22.52 9.49 -33.58
N PHE A 317 21.39 10.07 -33.16
CA PHE A 317 20.46 10.73 -34.06
C PHE A 317 21.11 11.91 -34.77
N ARG A 318 21.78 12.81 -34.04
CA ARG A 318 22.50 13.96 -34.62
C ARG A 318 23.59 13.53 -35.62
N ARG A 319 24.33 12.46 -35.32
CA ARG A 319 25.32 11.89 -36.24
C ARG A 319 24.68 11.37 -37.53
N LYS A 320 23.55 10.66 -37.43
CA LYS A 320 22.80 10.17 -38.61
C LYS A 320 22.25 11.31 -39.47
N VAL A 321 21.69 12.35 -38.85
CA VAL A 321 21.18 13.54 -39.58
C VAL A 321 22.31 14.27 -40.27
N SER A 322 23.46 14.46 -39.60
CA SER A 322 24.62 15.12 -40.20
C SER A 322 25.17 14.32 -41.39
N ALA A 323 25.29 13.00 -41.24
CA ALA A 323 25.75 12.12 -42.33
C ALA A 323 24.79 12.12 -43.54
N ALA A 324 23.47 12.14 -43.29
CA ALA A 324 22.46 12.21 -44.35
C ALA A 324 22.49 13.55 -45.10
N ALA A 325 22.76 14.65 -44.39
CA ALA A 325 22.91 15.99 -44.99
C ALA A 325 24.18 16.10 -45.85
N THR A 326 25.26 15.40 -45.50
CA THR A 326 26.49 15.37 -46.32
C THR A 326 26.30 14.54 -47.59
N THR A 327 25.55 13.44 -47.54
CA THR A 327 25.26 12.62 -48.73
C THR A 327 24.28 13.27 -49.72
N SER A 328 23.50 14.28 -49.32
CA SER A 328 22.58 14.97 -50.23
C SER A 328 23.18 16.20 -50.91
N SER A 329 24.43 16.57 -50.61
CA SER A 329 25.13 17.66 -51.31
C SER A 329 26.08 17.17 -52.43
N ASP A 330 26.22 15.84 -52.58
CA ASP A 330 27.07 15.19 -53.59
C ASP A 330 26.26 14.61 -54.77
N HIS A 331 24.98 14.98 -54.88
CA HIS A 331 24.11 14.80 -56.05
C HIS A 331 23.56 16.16 -56.46
#